data_AF-A0A6I3GL51-F1
#
_entry.id   AF-A0A6I3GL51-F1
#
_cell.length_a   1.000
_cell.length_b   1.000
_cell.length_c   1.000
_cell.angle_alpha   90.00
_cell.angle_beta   90.00
_cell.angle_gamma   90.00
#
_symmetry.space_group_name_H-M   'P 1'
#
loop_
_entity.id
_entity.type
_entity.pdbx_description
1 polymer ?
#
loop_
_entity_poly.entity_id
_entity_poly.type
_entity_poly.pdbx_seq_one_letter_code
_entity_poly.pdbx_strand_id
1 'polypeptide(L)'
;MPHVDNHQVESPETSVTSRRRLLSALVAGGAFATAAPLLAGRASAAEGGSSFPTRDPQDNNALNNALAREARMVGTYRIAVAAVSADDEVAGLTLILDHHIAYVQAIKGYLGPDAKDAPETPLSSPSGSLKAMAATLAELEDDTATIHTDILAILSGMDAAKIIASIIIVEARHSAALNMISGTSPLVASGN
;
A
#
# COMPACT_ATOMS: atom_id res chain seq x y z
N MET A 1 -34.78 9.08 -56.28
CA MET A 1 -34.73 8.90 -54.81
C MET A 1 -33.30 8.57 -54.45
N PRO A 2 -32.54 9.44 -53.76
CA PRO A 2 -31.19 9.08 -53.32
C PRO A 2 -31.28 8.28 -52.02
N HIS A 3 -30.51 7.19 -51.96
CA HIS A 3 -30.34 6.35 -50.79
C HIS A 3 -29.49 7.10 -49.76
N VAL A 4 -29.98 7.25 -48.54
CA VAL A 4 -29.23 7.83 -47.43
C VAL A 4 -28.68 6.67 -46.61
N ASP A 5 -27.39 6.39 -46.77
CA ASP A 5 -26.66 5.45 -45.92
C ASP A 5 -26.46 6.09 -44.54
N ASN A 6 -27.27 5.67 -43.58
CA ASN A 6 -27.17 6.10 -42.20
C ASN A 6 -26.01 5.32 -41.55
N HIS A 7 -24.80 5.87 -41.60
CA HIS A 7 -23.67 5.34 -40.83
C HIS A 7 -23.95 5.54 -39.32
N GLN A 8 -24.51 4.51 -38.67
CA GLN A 8 -24.46 4.39 -37.23
C GLN A 8 -22.98 4.25 -36.83
N VAL A 9 -22.42 5.31 -36.28
CA VAL A 9 -21.14 5.26 -35.55
C VAL A 9 -21.43 4.52 -34.26
N GLU A 10 -21.15 3.23 -34.24
CA GLU A 10 -21.17 2.40 -33.04
C GLU A 10 -20.07 2.91 -32.10
N SER A 11 -20.47 3.62 -31.04
CA SER A 11 -19.57 4.06 -29.98
C SER A 11 -18.97 2.83 -29.31
N PRO A 12 -17.63 2.70 -29.23
CA PRO A 12 -17.04 1.49 -28.66
C PRO A 12 -17.31 1.43 -27.15
N GLU A 13 -18.01 0.37 -26.72
CA GLU A 13 -18.22 -0.10 -25.33
C GLU A 13 -16.88 -0.40 -24.62
N THR A 14 -16.01 0.60 -24.44
CA THR A 14 -14.60 0.40 -24.04
C THR A 14 -14.19 1.17 -22.78
N SER A 15 -15.07 1.99 -22.19
CA SER A 15 -14.67 2.87 -21.08
C SER A 15 -14.52 2.16 -19.74
N VAL A 16 -15.38 1.18 -19.42
CA VAL A 16 -15.40 0.54 -18.09
C VAL A 16 -14.28 -0.49 -17.93
N THR A 17 -14.03 -1.29 -18.96
CA THR A 17 -12.97 -2.31 -18.96
C THR A 17 -11.58 -1.69 -18.88
N SER A 18 -11.39 -0.50 -19.49
CA SER A 18 -10.12 0.23 -19.47
C SER A 18 -9.79 0.78 -18.08
N ARG A 19 -10.77 1.40 -17.39
CA ARG A 19 -10.57 1.87 -16.00
C ARG A 19 -10.31 0.72 -15.05
N ARG A 20 -11.08 -0.37 -15.16
CA ARG A 20 -10.89 -1.55 -14.30
C ARG A 20 -9.51 -2.18 -14.48
N ARG A 21 -9.00 -2.27 -15.72
CA ARG A 21 -7.63 -2.73 -15.99
C ARG A 21 -6.56 -1.78 -15.46
N LEU A 22 -6.77 -0.47 -15.56
CA LEU A 22 -5.85 0.52 -15.00
C LEU A 22 -5.83 0.44 -13.46
N LEU A 23 -6.99 0.28 -12.82
CA LEU A 23 -7.13 0.09 -11.38
C LEU A 23 -6.42 -1.19 -10.92
N SER A 24 -6.67 -2.32 -11.60
CA SER A 24 -5.97 -3.56 -11.33
C SER A 24 -4.47 -3.45 -11.61
N ALA A 25 -4.01 -2.67 -12.59
CA ALA A 25 -2.58 -2.51 -12.87
C ALA A 25 -1.86 -1.62 -11.85
N LEU A 26 -2.54 -0.58 -11.33
CA LEU A 26 -2.02 0.30 -10.29
C LEU A 26 -1.88 -0.45 -8.95
N VAL A 27 -2.87 -1.29 -8.65
CA VAL A 27 -2.94 -2.09 -7.43
C VAL A 27 -2.07 -3.36 -7.52
N ALA A 28 -2.07 -4.05 -8.66
CA ALA A 28 -1.36 -5.32 -8.84
C ALA A 28 0.11 -5.17 -9.27
N GLY A 29 0.60 -3.95 -9.52
CA GLY A 29 2.01 -3.71 -9.83
C GLY A 29 2.47 -4.48 -11.08
N GLY A 30 2.27 -3.89 -12.26
CA GLY A 30 2.98 -4.34 -13.45
C GLY A 30 4.48 -4.47 -13.15
N ALA A 31 4.99 -5.69 -13.26
CA ALA A 31 6.34 -6.13 -12.90
C ALA A 31 6.68 -6.00 -11.39
N PHE A 32 6.23 -7.00 -10.63
CA PHE A 32 7.12 -7.60 -9.63
C PHE A 32 8.40 -8.07 -10.35
N ALA A 33 9.37 -7.17 -10.50
CA ALA A 33 10.73 -7.59 -10.23
C ALA A 33 10.66 -8.05 -8.78
N THR A 34 10.69 -9.36 -8.61
CA THR A 34 10.77 -10.05 -7.32
C THR A 34 11.89 -9.42 -6.51
N ALA A 35 11.56 -8.41 -5.70
CA ALA A 35 12.31 -8.05 -4.53
C ALA A 35 11.96 -9.10 -3.45
N ALA A 36 12.33 -10.34 -3.77
CA ALA A 36 12.86 -11.33 -2.85
C ALA A 36 12.05 -11.74 -1.60
N PRO A 37 11.72 -13.03 -1.45
CA PRO A 37 11.94 -13.69 -0.18
C PRO A 37 13.46 -13.92 -0.05
N LEU A 38 14.22 -12.94 0.47
CA LEU A 38 15.66 -13.13 0.74
C LEU A 38 16.03 -13.05 2.21
N LEU A 39 15.10 -13.36 3.10
CA LEU A 39 15.39 -13.60 4.53
C LEU A 39 14.89 -14.95 5.05
N ALA A 40 14.51 -15.87 4.17
CA ALA A 40 14.26 -17.27 4.53
C ALA A 40 15.05 -18.18 3.58
N GLY A 41 16.17 -18.72 4.05
CA GLY A 41 16.86 -19.85 3.40
C GLY A 41 18.11 -19.52 2.60
N ARG A 42 19.19 -19.13 3.29
CA ARG A 42 20.55 -19.52 2.88
C ARG A 42 21.42 -19.80 4.09
N ALA A 43 21.22 -20.99 4.65
CA ALA A 43 22.33 -21.72 5.24
C ALA A 43 23.20 -22.23 4.08
N SER A 44 24.04 -21.36 3.54
CA SER A 44 25.20 -21.76 2.74
C SER A 44 26.41 -21.22 3.46
N ALA A 45 27.21 -22.12 4.03
CA ALA A 45 28.50 -21.81 4.60
C ALA A 45 29.35 -21.11 3.52
N ALA A 46 29.63 -19.83 3.73
CA ALA A 46 30.72 -19.11 3.10
C ALA A 46 31.26 -18.17 4.18
N GLU A 47 32.44 -18.52 4.70
CA GLU A 47 33.22 -17.64 5.56
C GLU A 47 33.58 -16.36 4.80
N GLY A 48 33.29 -15.20 5.39
CA GLY A 48 33.80 -13.91 4.90
C GLY A 48 32.77 -12.78 4.86
N GLY A 49 32.48 -12.19 6.03
CA GLY A 49 31.77 -10.92 6.16
C GLY A 49 30.31 -11.09 6.59
N SER A 50 30.01 -10.80 7.85
CA SER A 50 28.65 -10.71 8.36
C SER A 50 27.94 -9.49 7.73
N SER A 51 27.37 -9.62 6.53
CA SER A 51 26.49 -8.59 5.97
C SER A 51 25.06 -8.71 6.51
N PHE A 52 24.92 -8.94 7.82
CA PHE A 52 23.65 -8.57 8.45
C PHE A 52 23.46 -7.08 8.19
N PRO A 53 22.25 -6.63 7.82
CA PRO A 53 21.93 -5.20 7.76
C PRO A 53 22.52 -4.55 9.01
N THR A 54 23.38 -3.56 8.81
CA THR A 54 24.04 -2.92 9.96
C THR A 54 22.98 -2.06 10.63
N ARG A 55 22.33 -2.65 11.62
CA ARG A 55 21.21 -2.04 12.32
C ARG A 55 21.74 -0.94 13.22
N ASP A 56 21.25 0.28 13.03
CA ASP A 56 21.52 1.39 13.93
C ASP A 56 20.47 1.42 15.05
N PRO A 57 20.85 1.21 16.33
CA PRO A 57 19.91 1.29 17.45
C PRO A 57 19.20 2.66 17.57
N GLN A 58 19.77 3.73 17.02
CA GLN A 58 19.14 5.06 17.01
C GLN A 58 17.81 5.07 16.25
N ASP A 59 17.68 4.24 15.21
CA ASP A 59 16.49 4.14 14.38
C ASP A 59 15.33 3.40 15.07
N ASN A 60 15.62 2.64 16.14
CA ASN A 60 14.67 1.73 16.77
C ASN A 60 13.37 2.41 17.22
N ASN A 61 13.45 3.64 17.73
CA ASN A 61 12.26 4.38 18.15
C ASN A 61 11.39 4.74 16.94
N ALA A 62 12.00 5.34 15.91
CA ALA A 62 11.31 5.73 14.69
C ALA A 62 10.67 4.52 13.98
N LEU A 63 11.40 3.41 13.88
CA LEU A 63 10.89 2.17 13.31
C LEU A 63 9.78 1.52 14.13
N ASN A 64 9.83 1.60 15.46
CA ASN A 64 8.71 1.14 16.29
C ASN A 64 7.46 2.02 16.14
N ASN A 65 7.62 3.31 15.82
CA ASN A 65 6.49 4.19 15.52
C ASN A 65 5.87 3.85 14.16
N ALA A 66 6.69 3.60 13.13
CA ALA A 66 6.23 3.05 11.84
C ALA A 66 5.51 1.72 12.04
N LEU A 67 6.10 0.80 12.80
CA LEU A 67 5.49 -0.49 13.12
C LEU A 67 4.11 -0.35 13.77
N ALA A 68 3.97 0.55 14.75
CA ALA A 68 2.70 0.82 15.40
C ALA A 68 1.69 1.42 14.44
N ARG A 69 2.10 2.33 13.56
CA ARG A 69 1.22 2.91 12.53
C ARG A 69 0.69 1.83 11.58
N GLU A 70 1.58 0.98 11.08
CA GLU A 70 1.26 -0.11 10.15
C GLU A 70 0.32 -1.16 10.76
N ALA A 71 0.55 -1.55 12.02
CA ALA A 71 -0.35 -2.47 12.71
C ALA A 71 -1.78 -1.90 12.83
N ARG A 72 -1.92 -0.59 13.01
CA ARG A 72 -3.24 0.06 13.06
C ARG A 72 -3.88 0.21 11.68
N MET A 73 -3.08 0.33 10.62
CA MET A 73 -3.57 0.22 9.23
C MET A 73 -4.10 -1.19 8.97
N VAL A 74 -3.40 -2.25 9.40
CA VAL A 74 -3.92 -3.64 9.36
C VAL A 74 -5.29 -3.73 10.04
N GLY A 75 -5.42 -3.22 11.27
CA GLY A 75 -6.69 -3.21 11.98
C GLY A 75 -7.81 -2.48 11.22
N THR A 76 -7.48 -1.34 10.61
CA THR A 76 -8.42 -0.54 9.80
C THR A 76 -8.88 -1.29 8.56
N TYR A 77 -7.97 -1.91 7.82
CA TYR A 77 -8.29 -2.67 6.62
C TYR A 77 -9.04 -3.97 6.90
N ARG A 78 -8.80 -4.63 8.04
CA ARG A 78 -9.62 -5.77 8.46
C ARG A 78 -11.10 -5.37 8.61
N ILE A 79 -11.37 -4.20 9.20
CA ILE A 79 -12.73 -3.66 9.28
C ILE A 79 -13.28 -3.37 7.89
N ALA A 80 -12.48 -2.74 7.03
CA ALA A 80 -12.92 -2.40 5.67
C ALA A 80 -13.27 -3.64 4.84
N VAL A 81 -12.41 -4.67 4.84
CA VAL A 81 -12.65 -5.94 4.16
C VAL A 81 -13.92 -6.61 4.68
N ALA A 82 -14.15 -6.59 6.00
CA ALA A 82 -15.34 -7.18 6.61
C ALA A 82 -16.65 -6.42 6.30
N ALA A 83 -16.55 -5.14 5.89
CA ALA A 83 -17.70 -4.29 5.60
C ALA A 83 -18.20 -4.41 4.14
N VAL A 84 -17.44 -5.05 3.26
CA VAL A 84 -17.80 -5.27 1.85
C VAL A 84 -18.14 -6.73 1.58
N SER A 85 -18.90 -7.00 0.51
CA SER A 85 -19.33 -8.36 0.18
C SER A 85 -19.18 -8.73 -1.29
N ALA A 86 -18.93 -7.77 -2.19
CA ALA A 86 -18.69 -8.09 -3.59
C ALA A 86 -17.25 -8.59 -3.76
N ASP A 87 -17.07 -9.71 -4.49
CA ASP A 87 -15.79 -10.42 -4.61
C ASP A 87 -14.63 -9.50 -5.04
N ASP A 88 -14.88 -8.61 -6.01
CA ASP A 88 -13.87 -7.66 -6.48
C ASP A 88 -13.47 -6.63 -5.41
N GLU A 89 -14.40 -6.18 -4.58
CA GLU A 89 -14.16 -5.22 -3.49
C GLU A 89 -13.38 -5.89 -2.36
N VAL A 90 -13.80 -7.10 -1.99
CA VAL A 90 -13.11 -7.95 -1.02
C VAL A 90 -11.67 -8.20 -1.47
N ALA A 91 -11.47 -8.62 -2.72
CA ALA A 91 -10.15 -8.89 -3.28
C ALA A 91 -9.26 -7.64 -3.30
N GLY A 92 -9.81 -6.49 -3.72
CA GLY A 92 -9.07 -5.23 -3.76
C GLY A 92 -8.61 -4.75 -2.39
N LEU A 93 -9.50 -4.73 -1.41
CA LEU A 93 -9.17 -4.32 -0.04
C LEU A 93 -8.27 -5.34 0.67
N THR A 94 -8.44 -6.63 0.39
CA THR A 94 -7.57 -7.69 0.94
C THR A 94 -6.13 -7.55 0.43
N LEU A 95 -5.94 -7.20 -0.83
CA LEU A 95 -4.60 -6.98 -1.36
C LEU A 95 -3.88 -5.81 -0.66
N ILE A 96 -4.60 -4.74 -0.32
CA ILE A 96 -4.01 -3.63 0.46
C ILE A 96 -3.74 -4.07 1.90
N LEU A 97 -4.67 -4.80 2.52
CA LEU A 97 -4.46 -5.40 3.85
C LEU A 97 -3.19 -6.26 3.90
N ASP A 98 -2.99 -7.13 2.90
CA ASP A 98 -1.85 -8.03 2.83
C ASP A 98 -0.52 -7.26 2.72
N HIS A 99 -0.51 -6.11 2.04
CA HIS A 99 0.64 -5.23 1.99
C HIS A 99 0.98 -4.67 3.39
N HIS A 100 0.01 -4.13 4.13
CA HIS A 100 0.26 -3.63 5.50
C HIS A 100 0.71 -4.75 6.45
N ILE A 101 0.17 -5.96 6.32
CA ILE A 101 0.66 -7.12 7.08
C ILE A 101 2.13 -7.39 6.73
N ALA A 102 2.49 -7.37 5.45
CA ALA A 102 3.87 -7.55 5.02
C ALA A 102 4.80 -6.44 5.56
N TYR A 103 4.35 -5.19 5.64
CA TYR A 103 5.11 -4.08 6.22
C TYR A 103 5.36 -4.26 7.70
N VAL A 104 4.32 -4.64 8.46
CA VAL A 104 4.45 -5.03 9.88
C VAL A 104 5.52 -6.12 10.04
N GLN A 105 5.49 -7.17 9.20
CA GLN A 105 6.47 -8.25 9.30
C GLN A 105 7.89 -7.81 8.89
N ALA A 106 8.02 -6.97 7.86
CA ALA A 106 9.32 -6.46 7.43
C ALA A 106 9.98 -5.60 8.51
N ILE A 107 9.21 -4.68 9.11
CA ILE A 107 9.72 -3.80 10.18
C ILE A 107 10.03 -4.61 11.44
N LYS A 108 9.16 -5.55 11.84
CA LYS A 108 9.45 -6.47 12.96
C LYS A 108 10.70 -7.31 12.72
N GLY A 109 10.85 -7.85 11.51
CA GLY A 109 12.02 -8.63 11.12
C GLY A 109 13.32 -7.83 11.19
N TYR A 110 13.28 -6.56 10.77
CA TYR A 110 14.43 -5.66 10.90
C TYR A 110 14.74 -5.30 12.36
N LEU A 111 13.71 -4.99 13.16
CA LEU A 111 13.86 -4.65 14.59
C LEU A 111 14.27 -5.85 15.45
N GLY A 112 13.97 -7.08 15.03
CA GLY A 112 14.32 -8.30 15.76
C GLY A 112 13.89 -8.22 17.23
N PRO A 113 14.81 -8.45 18.20
CA PRO A 113 14.49 -8.41 19.62
C PRO A 113 13.99 -7.06 20.18
N ASP A 114 14.26 -5.93 19.52
CA ASP A 114 13.77 -4.62 20.00
C ASP A 114 12.46 -4.19 19.31
N ALA A 115 11.81 -5.10 18.58
CA ALA A 115 10.45 -4.90 18.11
C ALA A 115 9.51 -4.85 19.33
N LYS A 116 8.76 -3.76 19.44
CA LYS A 116 7.73 -3.61 20.47
C LYS A 116 6.42 -4.24 20.00
N ASP A 117 5.57 -4.55 20.97
CA ASP A 117 4.18 -4.88 20.69
C ASP A 117 3.50 -3.70 19.98
N ALA A 118 2.81 -4.02 18.89
CA ALA A 118 2.15 -3.05 18.02
C ALA A 118 0.66 -3.41 17.95
N PRO A 119 -0.22 -2.61 18.58
CA PRO A 119 -1.64 -2.92 18.63
C PRO A 119 -2.31 -2.73 17.28
N GLU A 120 -3.16 -3.67 16.88
CA GLU A 120 -4.02 -3.53 15.69
C GLU A 120 -5.31 -2.73 15.96
N THR A 121 -5.31 -1.86 16.98
CA THR A 121 -6.45 -0.97 17.23
C THR A 121 -6.59 0.00 16.06
N PRO A 122 -7.71 -0.02 15.34
CA PRO A 122 -7.82 0.67 14.06
C PRO A 122 -7.66 2.19 14.20
N LEU A 123 -7.16 2.85 13.15
CA LEU A 123 -7.08 4.31 13.04
C LEU A 123 -8.47 4.92 12.79
N SER A 124 -9.31 4.18 12.07
CA SER A 124 -10.68 4.57 11.74
C SER A 124 -11.57 3.34 11.64
N SER A 125 -12.89 3.52 11.57
CA SER A 125 -13.85 2.45 11.28
C SER A 125 -14.60 2.78 9.98
N PRO A 126 -13.97 2.58 8.80
CA PRO A 126 -14.60 2.85 7.51
C PRO A 126 -15.92 2.07 7.38
N SER A 127 -16.98 2.75 6.93
CA SER A 127 -18.30 2.15 6.77
C SER A 127 -19.10 2.82 5.64
N GLY A 128 -20.22 2.19 5.26
CA GLY A 128 -21.09 2.67 4.20
C GLY A 128 -20.69 2.10 2.83
N SER A 129 -20.93 2.86 1.76
CA SER A 129 -20.57 2.43 0.41
C SER A 129 -19.05 2.35 0.22
N LEU A 130 -18.57 1.47 -0.66
CA LEU A 130 -17.14 1.39 -1.02
C LEU A 130 -16.55 2.77 -1.38
N LYS A 131 -17.30 3.60 -2.13
CA LYS A 131 -16.87 4.95 -2.50
C LYS A 131 -16.55 5.83 -1.28
N ALA A 132 -17.40 5.79 -0.26
CA ALA A 132 -17.23 6.55 0.98
C ALA A 132 -16.06 6.00 1.80
N MET A 133 -15.97 4.67 1.92
CA MET A 133 -14.85 4.02 2.59
C MET A 133 -13.51 4.35 1.90
N ALA A 134 -13.48 4.32 0.58
CA ALA A 134 -12.28 4.60 -0.21
C ALA A 134 -11.77 6.03 -0.01
N ALA A 135 -12.66 7.02 0.19
CA ALA A 135 -12.23 8.38 0.51
C ALA A 135 -11.47 8.42 1.86
N THR A 136 -12.07 7.85 2.91
CA THR A 136 -11.44 7.78 4.24
C THR A 136 -10.14 6.97 4.22
N LEU A 137 -10.11 5.84 3.50
CA LEU A 137 -8.90 5.04 3.38
C LEU A 137 -7.81 5.78 2.61
N ALA A 138 -8.14 6.50 1.54
CA ALA A 138 -7.17 7.30 0.79
C ALA A 138 -6.50 8.37 1.66
N GLU A 139 -7.27 9.07 2.50
CA GLU A 139 -6.73 10.04 3.47
C GLU A 139 -5.77 9.37 4.47
N LEU A 140 -6.14 8.19 4.98
CA LEU A 140 -5.27 7.45 5.90
C LEU A 140 -3.99 6.95 5.24
N GLU A 141 -4.03 6.53 3.98
CA GLU A 141 -2.83 6.16 3.21
C GLU A 141 -1.91 7.37 3.01
N ASP A 142 -2.46 8.52 2.65
CA ASP A 142 -1.68 9.74 2.42
C ASP A 142 -1.03 10.26 3.71
N ASP A 143 -1.78 10.23 4.82
CA ASP A 143 -1.25 10.52 6.16
C ASP A 143 -0.14 9.54 6.54
N THR A 144 -0.29 8.25 6.20
CA THR A 144 0.70 7.24 6.54
C THR A 144 1.98 7.44 5.72
N ALA A 145 1.87 7.68 4.42
CA ALA A 145 2.99 8.00 3.55
C ALA A 145 3.73 9.26 4.02
N THR A 146 2.99 10.27 4.49
CA THR A 146 3.57 11.50 5.07
C THR A 146 4.35 11.18 6.34
N ILE A 147 3.76 10.46 7.30
CA ILE A 147 4.43 10.05 8.54
C ILE A 147 5.68 9.22 8.27
N HIS A 148 5.61 8.28 7.32
CA HIS A 148 6.76 7.48 6.93
C HIS A 148 7.83 8.32 6.24
N THR A 149 7.47 9.35 5.47
CA THR A 149 8.41 10.31 4.89
C THR A 149 9.14 11.10 5.98
N ASP A 150 8.43 11.54 7.02
CA ASP A 150 9.04 12.21 8.17
C ASP A 150 9.99 11.27 8.93
N ILE A 151 9.61 10.00 9.08
CA ILE A 151 10.47 8.97 9.66
C ILE A 151 11.71 8.76 8.80
N LEU A 152 11.56 8.64 7.47
CA LEU A 152 12.67 8.45 6.54
C LEU A 152 13.70 9.57 6.66
N ALA A 153 13.27 10.81 6.88
CA ALA A 153 14.15 11.96 7.00
C ALA A 153 15.08 11.91 8.23
N ILE A 154 14.76 11.10 9.25
CA ILE A 154 15.52 11.00 10.50
C ILE A 154 16.27 9.68 10.67
N LEU A 155 16.13 8.73 9.74
CA LEU A 155 16.82 7.44 9.83
C LEU A 155 18.31 7.58 9.50
N SER A 156 19.15 6.99 10.35
CA SER A 156 20.59 6.89 10.15
C SER A 156 20.98 5.68 9.28
N GLY A 157 20.27 4.56 9.45
CA GLY A 157 20.56 3.29 8.78
C GLY A 157 20.01 3.21 7.37
N MET A 158 20.87 2.92 6.39
CA MET A 158 20.46 2.81 5.00
C MET A 158 19.47 1.67 4.72
N ASP A 159 19.58 0.55 5.43
CA ASP A 159 18.67 -0.57 5.25
C ASP A 159 17.30 -0.30 5.88
N ALA A 160 17.25 0.38 7.02
CA ALA A 160 16.00 0.92 7.58
C ALA A 160 15.34 1.90 6.60
N ALA A 161 16.12 2.84 6.06
CA ALA A 161 15.66 3.83 5.09
C ALA A 161 15.07 3.17 3.83
N LYS A 162 15.69 2.10 3.30
CA LYS A 162 15.15 1.36 2.16
C LYS A 162 13.81 0.70 2.46
N ILE A 163 13.64 0.12 3.65
CA ILE A 163 12.37 -0.50 4.05
C ILE A 163 11.27 0.58 4.06
N ILE A 164 11.48 1.68 4.79
CA ILE A 164 10.49 2.76 4.89
C ILE A 164 10.23 3.42 3.53
N ALA A 165 11.25 3.67 2.71
CA ALA A 165 11.07 4.21 1.36
C ALA A 165 10.23 3.30 0.46
N SER A 166 10.40 1.98 0.56
CA SER A 166 9.61 1.02 -0.23
C SER A 166 8.13 1.04 0.16
N ILE A 167 7.84 1.24 1.45
CA ILE A 167 6.49 1.36 2.01
C ILE A 167 5.83 2.64 1.48
N ILE A 168 6.48 3.80 1.61
CA ILE A 168 5.97 5.10 1.14
C ILE A 168 5.50 5.05 -0.31
N ILE A 169 6.30 4.42 -1.19
CA ILE A 169 5.97 4.32 -2.62
C ILE A 169 4.65 3.57 -2.84
N VAL A 170 4.40 2.53 -2.04
CA VAL A 170 3.21 1.70 -2.21
C VAL A 170 1.99 2.33 -1.52
N GLU A 171 2.14 2.94 -0.34
CA GLU A 171 1.07 3.71 0.33
C GLU A 171 0.57 4.85 -0.57
N ALA A 172 1.48 5.58 -1.23
CA ALA A 172 1.11 6.61 -2.21
C ALA A 172 0.31 6.03 -3.40
N ARG A 173 0.60 4.79 -3.83
CA ARG A 173 -0.17 4.10 -4.88
C ARG A 173 -1.53 3.64 -4.37
N HIS A 174 -1.62 3.17 -3.13
CA HIS A 174 -2.89 2.82 -2.48
C HIS A 174 -3.78 4.06 -2.38
N SER A 175 -3.25 5.17 -1.87
CA SER A 175 -3.95 6.47 -1.83
C SER A 175 -4.48 6.86 -3.20
N ALA A 176 -3.65 6.80 -4.25
CA ALA A 176 -4.07 7.12 -5.61
C ALA A 176 -5.18 6.18 -6.12
N ALA A 177 -5.06 4.87 -5.90
CA ALA A 177 -6.07 3.90 -6.30
C ALA A 177 -7.41 4.12 -5.59
N LEU A 178 -7.37 4.38 -4.28
CA LEU A 178 -8.54 4.62 -3.46
C LEU A 178 -9.21 5.95 -3.81
N ASN A 179 -8.43 6.99 -4.12
CA ASN A 179 -8.95 8.24 -4.66
C ASN A 179 -9.70 8.04 -5.98
N MET A 180 -9.18 7.20 -6.88
CA MET A 180 -9.90 6.87 -8.11
C MET A 180 -11.23 6.15 -7.84
N ILE A 181 -11.29 5.27 -6.82
CA ILE A 181 -12.52 4.59 -6.39
C ILE A 181 -13.49 5.56 -5.73
N SER A 182 -13.00 6.49 -4.92
CA SER A 182 -13.81 7.53 -4.26
C SER A 182 -14.34 8.58 -5.24
N GLY A 183 -13.84 8.58 -6.48
CA GLY A 183 -14.22 9.52 -7.54
C GLY A 183 -13.44 10.83 -7.50
N THR A 184 -12.41 10.93 -6.66
CA THR A 184 -11.46 12.04 -6.63
C THR A 184 -10.36 11.76 -7.66
N SER A 185 -10.22 12.62 -8.67
CA SER A 185 -9.14 12.44 -9.65
C SER A 185 -7.80 12.87 -9.05
N PRO A 186 -6.72 12.07 -9.21
CA PRO A 186 -5.39 12.42 -8.71
C PRO A 186 -4.81 13.68 -9.38
N LEU A 187 -5.34 14.06 -10.55
CA LEU A 187 -4.93 15.26 -11.28
C LEU A 187 -5.52 16.57 -10.71
N VAL A 188 -6.55 16.46 -9.87
CA VAL A 188 -7.15 17.64 -9.21
C VAL A 188 -6.40 17.96 -7.90
N ALA A 189 -5.77 16.96 -7.28
CA ALA A 189 -4.98 17.13 -6.06
C ALA A 189 -3.62 17.81 -6.29
N SER A 190 -3.06 17.76 -7.51
CA SER A 190 -1.81 18.46 -7.85
C SER A 190 -1.99 19.93 -8.23
N GLY A 191 -3.21 20.47 -8.08
CA GLY A 191 -3.58 21.83 -8.46
C GLY A 191 -3.97 22.65 -7.23
N ASN A 192 -3.04 22.87 -6.30
CA ASN A 192 -3.05 23.98 -5.35
C ASN A 192 -1.64 24.27 -4.85
#